data_AF-A0A942MGK2-F1
#
_entry.id   AF-A0A942MGK2-F1
#
_cell.length_a   1.000
_cell.length_b   1.000
_cell.length_c   1.000
_cell.angle_alpha   90.00
_cell.angle_beta   90.00
_cell.angle_gamma   90.00
#
_symmetry.space_group_name_H-M   'P 1'
#
loop_
_entity.id
_entity.type
_entity.pdbx_description
1 polymer ?
#
loop_
_entity_poly.entity_id
_entity_poly.type
_entity_poly.pdbx_seq_one_letter_code
_entity_poly.pdbx_strand_id
1 'polypeptide(L)'
;YYYMLPNKFFENIQSLTPIIGSDFPEIRRIIKGYNIGLCVNPERIDEIANAIEEMRKNREMYSWFKRNLKYAKDELCWENERNVLEEAYGKILR
;
A
#
# COMPACT_ATOMS: atom_id res chain seq x y z
N TYR A 1 -14.45 -8.06 -2.87
CA TYR A 1 -13.82 -6.88 -2.26
C TYR A 1 -12.76 -7.24 -1.23
N TYR A 2 -12.96 -8.24 -0.36
CA TYR A 2 -12.01 -8.58 0.72
C TYR A 2 -10.57 -8.94 0.30
N TYR A 3 -10.40 -9.49 -0.91
CA TYR A 3 -9.07 -9.88 -1.46
C TYR A 3 -8.56 -8.94 -2.55
N MET A 4 -9.19 -7.78 -2.77
CA MET A 4 -8.80 -6.91 -3.87
C MET A 4 -7.72 -5.92 -3.46
N LEU A 5 -6.88 -5.56 -4.43
CA LEU A 5 -5.98 -4.42 -4.35
C LEU A 5 -6.44 -3.37 -5.38
N PRO A 6 -7.07 -2.27 -4.94
CA PRO A 6 -7.57 -1.27 -5.88
C PRO A 6 -6.40 -0.48 -6.46
N ASN A 7 -6.48 -0.09 -7.74
CA ASN A 7 -5.43 0.71 -8.40
C ASN A 7 -5.10 2.00 -7.63
N LYS A 8 -6.10 2.62 -6.98
CA LYS A 8 -5.90 3.81 -6.16
C LYS A 8 -4.92 3.61 -5.01
N PHE A 9 -4.83 2.40 -4.47
CA PHE A 9 -3.85 2.05 -3.45
C PHE A 9 -2.43 2.21 -3.99
N PHE A 10 -2.15 1.63 -5.17
CA PHE A 10 -0.85 1.76 -5.83
C PHE A 10 -0.58 3.19 -6.31
N GLU A 11 -1.57 3.94 -6.77
CA GLU A 11 -1.39 5.38 -7.08
C GLU A 11 -0.91 6.19 -5.86
N ASN A 12 -1.40 5.87 -4.64
CA ASN A 12 -0.91 6.52 -3.42
C ASN A 12 0.55 6.15 -3.14
N ILE A 13 0.93 4.88 -3.37
CA ILE A 13 2.33 4.44 -3.26
C ILE A 13 3.21 5.23 -4.24
N GLN A 14 2.80 5.29 -5.50
CA GLN A 14 3.52 5.95 -6.58
C GLN A 14 3.65 7.48 -6.40
N SER A 15 2.69 8.10 -5.72
CA SER A 15 2.70 9.52 -5.33
C SER A 15 3.39 9.80 -3.99
N LEU A 16 3.94 8.78 -3.33
CA LEU A 16 4.59 8.87 -2.01
C LEU A 16 3.65 9.43 -0.93
N THR A 17 2.38 9.01 -0.96
CA THR A 17 1.36 9.39 0.02
C THR A 17 1.13 8.25 1.01
N PRO A 18 1.44 8.44 2.31
CA PRO A 18 1.14 7.44 3.35
C PRO A 18 -0.34 7.06 3.39
N ILE A 19 -0.62 5.79 3.63
CA ILE A 19 -1.95 5.21 3.42
C ILE A 19 -2.63 4.91 4.75
N ILE A 20 -3.91 5.25 4.87
CA ILE A 20 -4.81 4.66 5.86
C ILE A 20 -5.71 3.69 5.09
N GLY A 21 -5.52 2.39 5.31
CA GLY A 21 -6.23 1.33 4.58
C GLY A 21 -7.17 0.53 5.48
N SER A 22 -8.22 -0.03 4.89
CA SER A 22 -9.04 -1.04 5.57
C SER A 22 -8.19 -2.26 5.91
N ASP A 23 -8.40 -2.84 7.09
CA ASP A 23 -7.59 -3.94 7.63
C ASP A 23 -7.87 -5.32 6.99
N PHE A 24 -7.99 -5.34 5.67
CA PHE A 24 -8.14 -6.53 4.83
C PHE A 24 -6.78 -7.21 4.56
N PRO A 25 -6.73 -8.53 4.32
CA PRO A 25 -5.49 -9.29 4.29
C PRO A 25 -4.43 -8.73 3.33
N GLU A 26 -4.80 -8.47 2.07
CA GLU A 26 -3.83 -7.99 1.06
C GLU A 26 -3.37 -6.55 1.32
N ILE A 27 -4.28 -5.67 1.73
CA ILE A 27 -3.95 -4.28 2.09
C ILE A 27 -3.01 -4.28 3.31
N ARG A 28 -3.36 -5.05 4.35
CA ARG A 28 -2.56 -5.20 5.57
C ARG A 28 -1.16 -5.72 5.24
N ARG A 29 -1.07 -6.75 4.39
CA ARG A 29 0.20 -7.36 3.99
C ARG A 29 1.14 -6.32 3.39
N ILE A 30 0.66 -5.48 2.46
CA ILE A 30 1.49 -4.46 1.84
C ILE A 30 1.77 -3.30 2.81
N ILE A 31 0.75 -2.76 3.49
CA ILE A 31 0.94 -1.64 4.41
C ILE A 31 1.96 -1.97 5.50
N LYS A 32 1.82 -3.14 6.15
CA LYS A 32 2.73 -3.57 7.22
C LYS A 32 4.06 -4.09 6.68
N GLY A 33 4.05 -4.78 5.54
CA GLY A 33 5.26 -5.30 4.92
C GLY A 33 6.26 -4.20 4.57
N TYR A 34 5.77 -3.09 4.02
CA TYR A 34 6.62 -1.93 3.70
C TYR A 34 6.66 -0.88 4.82
N ASN A 35 5.83 -0.98 5.86
CA ASN A 35 5.65 0.07 6.87
C ASN A 35 5.38 1.44 6.23
N ILE A 36 4.28 1.54 5.47
CA ILE A 36 3.93 2.72 4.66
C ILE A 36 2.61 3.39 5.07
N GLY A 37 2.03 2.97 6.19
CA GLY A 37 0.70 3.42 6.57
C GLY A 37 0.13 2.73 7.80
N LEU A 38 -1.16 2.97 8.02
CA LEU A 38 -1.96 2.41 9.10
C LEU A 38 -3.10 1.56 8.54
N CYS A 39 -3.48 0.52 9.28
CA CYS A 39 -4.66 -0.30 8.97
C CYS A 39 -5.74 -0.04 10.03
N VAL A 40 -6.98 0.12 9.60
CA VAL A 40 -8.13 0.37 10.48
C VAL A 40 -9.30 -0.52 10.10
N ASN A 41 -10.18 -0.83 11.06
CA ASN A 41 -11.47 -1.42 10.76
C ASN A 41 -12.36 -0.37 10.07
N PRO A 42 -12.80 -0.57 8.82
CA PRO A 42 -13.59 0.43 8.10
C PRO A 42 -14.99 0.67 8.69
N GLU A 43 -15.50 -0.24 9.53
CA GLU A 43 -16.79 -0.09 10.20
C GLU A 43 -16.69 0.70 11.52
N ARG A 44 -15.48 1.03 11.95
CA ARG A 44 -15.20 1.73 13.20
C ARG A 44 -14.73 3.17 12.97
N ILE A 45 -15.66 4.11 13.10
CA ILE A 45 -15.41 5.54 12.90
C ILE A 45 -14.33 6.08 13.85
N ASP A 46 -14.28 5.58 15.09
CA ASP A 46 -13.29 5.96 16.08
C ASP A 46 -11.86 5.56 15.67
N GLU A 47 -11.68 4.37 15.10
CA GLU A 47 -10.37 3.94 14.58
C GLU A 47 -9.92 4.82 13.41
N ILE A 48 -10.83 5.15 12.49
CA ILE A 48 -10.53 6.02 11.35
C ILE A 48 -10.12 7.42 11.83
N ALA A 49 -10.88 8.01 12.77
CA ALA A 49 -10.58 9.33 13.33
C ALA A 49 -9.22 9.35 14.03
N ASN A 50 -8.92 8.32 14.84
CA ASN A 50 -7.64 8.19 15.52
C ASN A 50 -6.48 8.05 14.53
N ALA A 51 -6.63 7.25 13.47
CA ALA A 51 -5.59 7.09 12.45
C ALA A 51 -5.32 8.38 11.66
N ILE A 52 -6.36 9.15 11.34
CA ILE A 52 -6.22 10.48 10.71
C ILE A 52 -5.44 11.41 11.65
N GLU A 53 -5.79 11.43 12.93
CA GLU A 53 -5.16 12.30 13.90
C GLU A 53 -3.69 11.92 14.17
N GLU A 54 -3.40 10.62 14.20
CA GLU A 54 -2.04 10.09 14.33
C GLU A 54 -1.19 10.48 13.11
N MET A 55 -1.70 10.31 11.88
CA MET A 55 -1.03 10.78 10.66
C MET A 55 -0.78 12.30 10.65
N ARG A 56 -1.68 13.07 11.28
CA ARG A 56 -1.56 14.53 11.35
C ARG A 56 -0.53 14.99 12.39
N LYS A 57 -0.51 14.37 13.58
CA LYS A 57 0.31 14.79 14.72
C LYS A 57 1.70 14.17 14.72
N ASN A 58 1.83 12.89 14.37
CA ASN A 58 3.10 12.18 14.48
C ASN A 58 3.96 12.36 13.21
N ARG A 59 4.71 13.46 13.19
CA ARG A 59 5.57 13.83 12.05
C ARG A 59 6.70 12.85 11.80
N GLU A 60 7.21 12.20 12.85
CA GLU A 60 8.29 11.21 12.73
C GLU A 60 7.79 9.96 12.02
N MET A 61 6.68 9.39 12.49
CA MET A 61 6.03 8.23 11.85
C MET A 61 5.66 8.53 10.40
N TYR A 62 5.06 9.69 10.13
CA TYR A 62 4.71 10.10 8.77
C TYR A 62 5.95 10.20 7.86
N SER A 63 7.05 10.75 8.37
CA SER A 63 8.31 10.85 7.64
C SER A 63 8.96 9.48 7.40
N TRP A 64 8.82 8.56 8.36
CA TRP A 64 9.24 7.16 8.22
C TRP A 64 8.47 6.48 7.09
N PHE A 65 7.14 6.57 7.09
CA PHE A 65 6.30 6.04 6.01
C PHE A 65 6.69 6.59 4.65
N LYS A 66 6.94 7.91 4.54
CA LYS A 66 7.40 8.53 3.30
C LYS A 66 8.76 8.01 2.81
N ARG A 67 9.69 7.70 3.71
CA ARG A 67 10.97 7.07 3.32
C ARG A 67 10.72 5.68 2.76
N ASN A 68 9.91 4.89 3.44
CA ASN A 68 9.62 3.52 3.03
C ASN A 68 8.84 3.45 1.71
N LEU A 69 7.96 4.42 1.47
CA LEU A 69 7.22 4.55 0.22
C LEU A 69 8.14 4.70 -1.00
N LYS A 70 9.35 5.24 -0.84
CA LYS A 70 10.31 5.31 -1.96
C LYS A 70 10.72 3.91 -2.41
N TYR A 71 11.02 3.02 -1.47
CA TYR A 71 11.35 1.63 -1.77
C TYR A 71 10.12 0.87 -2.32
N ALA A 72 8.96 1.03 -1.67
CA ALA A 72 7.73 0.37 -2.11
C ALA A 72 7.32 0.78 -3.52
N LYS A 73 7.51 2.06 -3.89
CA LYS A 73 7.23 2.58 -5.22
C LYS A 73 8.08 1.91 -6.31
N ASP A 74 9.37 1.74 -6.04
CA ASP A 74 10.31 1.17 -7.01
C ASP A 74 10.07 -0.34 -7.19
N GLU A 75 9.62 -1.04 -6.15
CA GLU A 75 9.29 -2.47 -6.22
C GLU A 75 7.90 -2.73 -6.82
N LEU A 76 6.87 -2.01 -6.35
CA LEU A 76 5.47 -2.18 -6.74
C LEU A 76 5.12 -1.30 -7.95
N CYS A 77 5.83 -1.51 -9.06
CA CYS A 77 5.67 -0.77 -10.31
C CYS A 77 5.42 -1.70 -11.52
N TRP A 78 4.86 -1.13 -12.59
CA TRP A 78 4.53 -1.88 -13.80
C TRP A 78 5.77 -2.44 -14.49
N GLU A 79 6.89 -1.72 -14.43
CA GLU A 79 8.17 -2.11 -15.00
C GLU A 79 8.68 -3.45 -14.44
N ASN A 80 8.33 -3.77 -13.19
CA ASN A 80 8.64 -5.05 -12.57
C ASN A 80 7.55 -6.10 -12.88
N GLU A 81 6.28 -5.74 -12.72
CA GLU A 81 5.14 -6.65 -12.94
C GLU A 81 5.07 -7.19 -14.38
N ARG A 82 5.43 -6.37 -15.38
CA ARG A 82 5.42 -6.80 -16.78
C ARG A 82 6.33 -8.01 -17.03
N ASN A 83 7.45 -8.11 -16.32
CA ASN A 83 8.42 -9.19 -16.53
C ASN A 83 7.83 -10.54 -16.07
N VAL A 84 7.03 -10.52 -15.00
CA VAL A 84 6.30 -11.70 -14.50
C VAL A 84 5.27 -12.16 -15.54
N LEU A 85 4.55 -11.20 -16.15
CA LEU A 85 3.58 -11.49 -17.20
C LEU A 85 4.24 -12.02 -18.49
N GLU A 86 5.34 -11.42 -18.92
CA GLU A 86 6.12 -11.88 -20.06
C GLU A 86 6.60 -13.32 -19.86
N GLU A 87 7.11 -13.65 -18.67
CA GLU A 87 7.52 -15.02 -18.35
C GLU A 87 6.34 -16.00 -18.38
N ALA A 88 5.20 -15.61 -17.81
CA ALA A 88 4.00 -16.45 -17.77
C ALA A 88 3.44 -16.70 -19.18
N TYR A 89 3.31 -15.67 -20.00
CA TYR A 89 2.83 -15.81 -21.38
C TYR A 89 3.83 -16.56 -22.27
N GLY A 90 5.13 -16.34 -22.07
CA GLY A 90 6.18 -17.07 -22.77
C GLY A 90 6.14 -18.59 -22.54
N LYS A 91 5.60 -19.07 -21.41
CA LYS A 91 5.38 -20.50 -21.14
C LYS A 91 4.17 -21.08 -21.88
N ILE A 92 3.17 -20.25 -22.21
CA ILE A 92 1.93 -20.69 -22.87
C ILE A 92 2.06 -20.63 -24.40
N LEU A 93 2.80 -19.65 -24.91
CA LEU A 93 2.96 -19.41 -26.36
C LEU A 93 4.09 -20.24 -27.00
N ARG A 94 4.75 -21.11 -26.25
CA ARG A 94 5.70 -22.13 -26.74
C ARG A 94 4.99 -23.45 -26.95
#